data_AF-A0A841RNS1-F1
#
_entry.id   AF-A0A841RNS1-F1
#
_cell.length_a   1.000
_cell.length_b   1.000
_cell.length_c   1.000
_cell.angle_alpha   90.00
_cell.angle_beta   90.00
_cell.angle_gamma   90.00
#
_symmetry.space_group_name_H-M   'P 1'
#
loop_
_entity.id
_entity.type
_entity.pdbx_description
1 polymer ?
#
loop_
_entity_poly.entity_id
_entity_poly.type
_entity_poly.pdbx_seq_one_letter_code
_entity_poly.pdbx_strand_id
1 'polypeptide(L)'
;MEILKGVEGFTSELPIDFIAHPIGTGMFSEDQFNEWLEYARRVAIKHQCYILGTSHADGSYKNCGISIPIAYCIDKNGKALFIAKSDTRTRIIDLDSNKVTIVDGH
;
A
#
# COMPACT_ATOMS: atom_id res chain seq x y z
N MET A 1 -2.36 -0.70 -20.92
CA MET A 1 -2.91 -0.48 -19.58
C MET A 1 -2.88 -1.81 -18.87
N GLU A 2 -1.90 -2.04 -18.00
CA GLU A 2 -1.87 -3.27 -17.18
C GLU A 2 -2.89 -3.10 -16.06
N ILE A 3 -4.01 -3.82 -16.18
CA ILE A 3 -5.05 -3.84 -15.16
C ILE A 3 -4.57 -4.81 -14.07
N LEU A 4 -4.44 -4.31 -12.85
CA LEU A 4 -4.09 -5.11 -11.67
C LEU A 4 -5.19 -6.17 -11.44
N LYS A 5 -4.86 -7.45 -11.65
CA LYS A 5 -5.80 -8.58 -11.47
C LYS A 5 -5.97 -9.06 -10.03
N GLY A 6 -5.37 -8.38 -9.05
CA GLY A 6 -5.10 -8.93 -7.70
C GLY A 6 -6.28 -9.57 -6.96
N VAL A 7 -7.51 -9.08 -7.14
CA VAL A 7 -8.73 -9.60 -6.49
C VAL A 7 -9.79 -10.08 -7.47
N GLU A 8 -9.51 -10.04 -8.77
CA GLU A 8 -10.46 -10.40 -9.82
C GLU A 8 -10.63 -11.93 -9.83
N GLY A 9 -11.81 -12.41 -9.40
CA GLY A 9 -12.10 -13.84 -9.27
C GLY A 9 -11.77 -14.47 -7.91
N PHE A 10 -11.32 -13.68 -6.92
CA PHE A 10 -11.10 -14.18 -5.57
C PHE A 10 -12.44 -14.32 -4.81
N THR A 11 -12.95 -15.54 -4.71
CA THR A 11 -14.11 -15.90 -3.88
C THR A 11 -13.62 -16.69 -2.67
N SER A 12 -13.56 -16.06 -1.51
CA SER A 12 -13.27 -16.71 -0.23
C SER A 12 -14.52 -16.64 0.63
N GLU A 13 -14.94 -17.77 1.20
CA GLU A 13 -15.96 -17.81 2.25
C GLU A 13 -15.39 -17.40 3.62
N LEU A 14 -14.05 -17.39 3.75
CA LEU A 14 -13.35 -16.96 4.96
C LEU A 14 -13.15 -15.43 4.96
N PRO A 15 -13.30 -14.77 6.12
CA PRO A 15 -13.00 -13.36 6.25
C PRO A 15 -11.51 -13.11 5.94
N ILE A 16 -11.24 -12.04 5.19
CA ILE A 16 -9.88 -11.61 4.86
C ILE A 16 -9.46 -10.60 5.93
N ASP A 17 -8.39 -10.88 6.68
CA ASP A 17 -7.87 -9.92 7.65
C ASP A 17 -7.18 -8.75 6.92
N PHE A 18 -6.32 -9.07 5.95
CA PHE A 18 -5.63 -8.07 5.16
C PHE A 18 -5.26 -8.54 3.75
N ILE A 19 -5.00 -7.58 2.87
CA ILE A 19 -4.43 -7.77 1.54
C ILE A 19 -3.03 -7.15 1.50
N ALA A 20 -2.03 -7.96 1.16
CA ALA A 20 -0.69 -7.47 0.84
C ALA A 20 -0.66 -6.94 -0.60
N HIS A 21 -0.13 -5.74 -0.77
CA HIS A 21 -0.10 -5.03 -2.03
C HIS A 21 1.32 -4.58 -2.37
N PRO A 22 2.21 -5.52 -2.74
CA PRO A 22 3.57 -5.19 -3.16
C PRO A 22 3.54 -4.48 -4.52
N ILE A 23 4.32 -3.41 -4.65
CA ILE A 23 4.40 -2.57 -5.85
C ILE A 23 5.83 -2.60 -6.37
N GLY A 24 6.02 -3.02 -7.62
CA GLY A 24 7.35 -3.22 -8.20
C GLY A 24 8.18 -1.96 -8.44
N THR A 25 7.60 -0.76 -8.28
CA THR A 25 8.28 0.54 -8.45
C THR A 25 7.63 1.61 -7.58
N GLY A 26 8.38 2.65 -7.21
CA GLY A 26 7.81 3.87 -6.64
C GLY A 26 6.98 4.67 -7.66
N MET A 27 6.41 5.79 -7.21
CA MET A 27 5.54 6.66 -8.01
C MET A 27 6.34 7.70 -8.78
N PHE A 28 5.95 8.02 -10.01
CA PHE A 28 6.60 9.02 -10.86
C PHE A 28 5.91 10.39 -10.82
N SER A 29 4.74 10.48 -10.17
CA SER A 29 4.02 11.73 -9.96
C SER A 29 3.15 11.68 -8.70
N GLU A 30 2.76 12.86 -8.21
CA GLU A 30 1.77 12.99 -7.13
C GLU A 30 0.40 12.42 -7.54
N ASP A 31 0.00 12.59 -8.80
CA ASP A 31 -1.26 12.05 -9.30
C ASP A 31 -1.26 10.53 -9.24
N GLN A 32 -0.17 9.88 -9.68
CA GLN A 32 -0.04 8.43 -9.60
C GLN A 32 -0.08 7.95 -8.14
N PHE A 33 0.59 8.68 -7.23
CA PHE A 33 0.53 8.40 -5.80
C PHE A 33 -0.90 8.46 -5.25
N ASN A 34 -1.65 9.51 -5.59
CA ASN A 34 -3.04 9.68 -5.16
C ASN A 34 -3.95 8.60 -5.75
N GLU A 35 -3.79 8.26 -7.03
CA GLU A 35 -4.54 7.19 -7.70
C GLU A 35 -4.34 5.84 -7.00
N TRP A 36 -3.12 5.52 -6.60
CA TRP A 36 -2.83 4.30 -5.86
C TRP A 36 -3.51 4.26 -4.49
N LEU A 37 -3.49 5.37 -3.75
CA LEU A 37 -4.17 5.45 -2.46
C LEU A 37 -5.69 5.30 -2.62
N GLU A 38 -6.29 5.96 -3.61
CA GLU A 38 -7.73 5.84 -3.89
C GLU A 38 -8.12 4.42 -4.34
N TYR A 39 -7.27 3.76 -5.14
CA TYR A 39 -7.47 2.36 -5.47
C TYR A 39 -7.43 1.48 -4.21
N ALA A 40 -6.41 1.66 -3.37
CA ALA A 40 -6.27 0.90 -2.14
C ALA A 40 -7.46 1.11 -1.18
N ARG A 41 -7.96 2.34 -1.03
CA ARG A 41 -9.19 2.63 -0.26
C ARG A 41 -10.39 1.84 -0.78
N ARG A 42 -10.59 1.83 -2.10
CA ARG A 42 -11.69 1.09 -2.73
C ARG A 42 -11.57 -0.41 -2.50
N VAL A 43 -10.37 -0.98 -2.58
CA VAL A 43 -10.13 -2.39 -2.31
C VAL A 43 -10.41 -2.73 -0.85
N ALA A 44 -9.91 -1.92 0.10
CA ALA A 44 -10.12 -2.14 1.54
C ALA A 44 -11.61 -2.15 1.90
N ILE A 45 -12.38 -1.18 1.40
CA ILE A 45 -13.83 -1.11 1.63
C ILE A 45 -14.54 -2.27 0.95
N LYS A 46 -14.20 -2.59 -0.31
CA LYS A 46 -14.85 -3.66 -1.07
C LYS A 46 -14.68 -5.03 -0.39
N HIS A 47 -13.49 -5.31 0.13
CA HIS A 47 -13.15 -6.59 0.73
C HIS A 47 -13.27 -6.61 2.25
N GLN A 48 -13.67 -5.49 2.87
CA GLN A 48 -13.85 -5.33 4.31
C GLN A 48 -12.63 -5.77 5.14
N CYS A 49 -11.44 -5.46 4.64
CA CYS A 49 -10.16 -5.87 5.22
C CYS A 49 -9.15 -4.73 5.22
N TYR A 50 -8.03 -4.90 5.93
CA TYR A 50 -6.89 -3.99 5.77
C TYR A 50 -6.24 -4.17 4.39
N ILE A 51 -5.58 -3.14 3.87
CA ILE A 51 -4.67 -3.26 2.73
C ILE A 51 -3.33 -2.60 3.07
N LEU A 52 -2.25 -3.32 2.80
CA LEU A 52 -0.89 -2.90 3.09
C LEU A 52 -0.12 -2.79 1.79
N GLY A 53 0.17 -1.56 1.38
CA GLY A 53 0.96 -1.28 0.18
C GLY A 53 2.40 -0.94 0.51
N THR A 54 3.33 -1.46 -0.27
CA THR A 54 4.74 -1.06 -0.19
C THR A 54 5.37 -1.10 -1.58
N SER A 55 6.07 -0.03 -1.95
CA SER A 55 6.87 0.01 -3.16
C SER A 55 8.35 -0.19 -2.87
N HIS A 56 9.11 -0.51 -3.92
CA HIS A 56 10.55 -0.38 -3.89
C HIS A 56 11.00 1.07 -3.58
N ALA A 57 12.18 1.17 -2.96
CA ALA A 57 12.81 2.44 -2.60
C ALA A 57 13.65 3.05 -3.74
N ASP A 58 14.08 2.22 -4.68
CA ASP A 58 14.96 2.60 -5.78
C ASP A 58 14.16 3.12 -6.98
N GLY A 59 14.64 4.22 -7.57
CA GLY A 59 14.09 4.83 -8.78
C GLY A 59 14.27 4.01 -10.07
N SER A 60 14.51 2.71 -9.95
CA SER A 60 14.96 1.82 -11.02
C SER A 60 13.81 1.15 -11.75
N TYR A 61 12.89 1.95 -12.30
CA TYR A 61 12.29 1.60 -13.58
C TYR A 61 12.96 2.45 -14.66
N LYS A 62 13.75 1.79 -15.53
CA LYS A 62 14.45 2.39 -16.68
C LYS A 62 15.44 3.53 -16.39
N ASN A 63 16.01 3.63 -15.18
CA ASN A 63 16.96 4.69 -14.80
C ASN A 63 16.40 6.12 -14.91
N CYS A 64 15.08 6.32 -14.72
CA CYS A 64 14.42 7.63 -14.94
C CYS A 64 14.53 8.63 -13.78
N GLY A 65 15.31 8.32 -12.73
CA GLY A 65 15.95 9.36 -11.94
C GLY A 65 15.09 10.09 -10.90
N ILE A 66 14.03 9.48 -10.36
CA ILE A 66 13.51 9.59 -8.96
C ILE A 66 12.08 9.03 -8.99
N SER A 67 11.86 7.90 -8.32
CA SER A 67 10.51 7.46 -7.97
C SER A 67 10.25 7.79 -6.51
N ILE A 68 9.06 8.27 -6.18
CA ILE A 68 8.57 8.49 -4.82
C ILE A 68 8.29 7.11 -4.22
N PRO A 69 9.11 6.63 -3.26
CA PRO A 69 8.81 5.37 -2.61
C PRO A 69 7.64 5.57 -1.65
N ILE A 70 6.74 4.60 -1.61
CA ILE A 70 5.49 4.70 -0.86
C ILE A 70 5.29 3.46 -0.01
N ALA A 71 4.68 3.67 1.15
CA ALA A 71 4.06 2.60 1.91
C ALA A 71 2.78 3.12 2.54
N TYR A 72 1.78 2.26 2.72
CA TYR A 72 0.54 2.65 3.38
C TYR A 72 -0.11 1.45 4.04
N CYS A 73 -0.92 1.74 5.06
CA CYS A 73 -1.91 0.81 5.57
C CYS A 73 -3.25 1.53 5.65
N ILE A 74 -4.26 0.93 5.04
CA ILE A 74 -5.63 1.46 5.02
C ILE A 74 -6.54 0.41 5.65
N ASP A 75 -7.39 0.83 6.57
CA ASP A 75 -8.34 -0.03 7.26
C ASP A 75 -9.55 -0.38 6.37
N LYS A 76 -10.37 -1.31 6.87
CA LYS A 76 -11.61 -1.77 6.21
C LYS A 76 -12.65 -0.67 5.92
N ASN A 77 -12.53 0.50 6.54
CA ASN A 77 -13.41 1.65 6.34
C ASN A 77 -12.81 2.67 5.34
N GLY A 78 -11.63 2.38 4.77
CA GLY A 78 -10.91 3.30 3.88
C GLY A 78 -10.11 4.37 4.62
N LYS A 79 -9.99 4.29 5.95
CA LYS A 79 -9.18 5.23 6.73
C LYS A 79 -7.72 4.75 6.75
N ALA A 80 -6.80 5.65 6.46
CA ALA A 80 -5.38 5.34 6.57
C ALA A 80 -4.96 5.23 8.05
N LEU A 81 -4.30 4.13 8.41
CA LEU A 81 -3.52 4.05 9.65
C LEU A 81 -2.20 4.82 9.51
N PHE A 82 -1.58 4.71 8.34
CA PHE A 82 -0.48 5.58 7.94
C PHE A 82 -0.38 5.68 6.41
N ILE A 83 0.25 6.76 5.96
CA ILE A 83 0.72 6.94 4.60
C ILE A 83 2.16 7.43 4.71
N ALA A 84 3.09 6.71 4.10
CA ALA A 84 4.50 7.02 4.01
C ALA A 84 4.81 7.38 2.57
N LYS A 85 5.37 8.57 2.37
CA LYS A 85 5.75 9.10 1.07
C LYS A 85 7.18 9.60 1.18
N SER A 86 8.07 9.06 0.35
CA SER A 86 9.51 9.34 0.44
C SER A 86 10.13 9.04 1.81
N ASP A 87 9.53 8.10 2.54
CA ASP A 87 9.99 7.67 3.87
C ASP A 87 10.21 6.16 3.86
N THR A 88 11.49 5.78 3.83
CA THR A 88 11.95 4.39 3.69
C THR A 88 12.09 3.66 5.02
N ARG A 89 11.70 4.27 6.15
CA ARG A 89 11.77 3.63 7.46
C ARG A 89 10.78 2.48 7.57
N THR A 90 11.17 1.46 8.32
CA THR A 90 10.33 0.29 8.60
C THR A 90 9.17 0.67 9.51
N ARG A 91 8.01 0.06 9.26
CA ARG A 91 6.81 0.22 10.06
C ARG A 91 6.29 -1.15 10.48
N ILE A 92 6.02 -1.29 11.77
CA ILE A 92 5.36 -2.45 12.36
C ILE A 92 3.94 -2.03 12.73
N ILE A 93 2.96 -2.86 12.38
CA ILE A 93 1.54 -2.57 12.60
C ILE A 93 0.96 -3.69 13.45
N ASP A 94 0.30 -3.30 14.53
CA ASP A 94 -0.62 -4.15 15.30
C ASP A 94 -2.03 -3.89 14.75
N LEU A 95 -2.66 -4.90 14.13
CA LEU A 95 -3.99 -4.78 13.50
C LEU A 95 -5.14 -4.87 14.50
N ASP A 96 -4.91 -5.44 15.70
CA ASP A 96 -5.91 -5.50 16.76
C ASP A 96 -6.04 -4.13 17.43
N SER A 97 -4.91 -3.48 17.69
CA SER A 97 -4.87 -2.17 18.35
C SER A 97 -4.78 -0.98 17.38
N ASN A 98 -4.59 -1.23 16.08
CA ASN A 98 -4.28 -0.22 15.07
C ASN A 98 -3.05 0.65 15.37
N LYS A 99 -2.10 0.13 16.15
CA LYS A 99 -0.89 0.87 16.53
C LYS A 99 0.16 0.70 15.45
N VAL A 100 0.71 1.83 14.99
CA VAL A 100 1.84 1.87 14.07
C VAL A 100 3.09 2.29 14.83
N THR A 101 4.14 1.47 14.74
CA THR A 101 5.46 1.77 15.29
C THR A 101 6.44 1.95 14.15
N ILE A 102 7.15 3.09 14.12
CA ILE A 102 8.24 3.33 13.18
C ILE A 102 9.52 2.82 13.82
N VAL A 103 10.26 1.99 13.10
CA VAL A 103 11.57 1.47 13.51
C VAL A 103 12.61 2.20 12.67
N ASP A 104 13.50 2.93 13.33
CA ASP A 104 14.63 3.55 12.64
C ASP A 104 15.62 2.45 12.25
N GLY A 105 16.07 2.47 11.00
CA GLY A 105 17.17 1.62 10.53
C GLY A 105 18.49 2.13 11.12
N HIS A 106 19.32 1.21 11.60
CA HIS A 106 20.71 1.50 11.98
C HIS A 106 21.57 1.87 10.77
#